data_AF-A0A972UKP0-F1
#
_entry.id   AF-A0A972UKP0-F1
#
_cell.length_a   1.000
_cell.length_b   1.000
_cell.length_c   1.000
_cell.angle_alpha   90.00
_cell.angle_beta   90.00
_cell.angle_gamma   90.00
#
_symmetry.space_group_name_H-M   'P 1'
#
loop_
_entity.id
_entity.type
_entity.pdbx_description
1 polymer ?
#
loop_
_entity_poly.entity_id
_entity_poly.type
_entity_poly.pdbx_seq_one_letter_code
_entity_poly.pdbx_strand_id
1 'polypeptide(L)'
;MAPEDRDGRALPVIRKQFIRICATVVLAAVMVVAGAALPGGDARARKPVVDNPDGTLLATEYYSMLPFVIPVIEGRDYTQQLTLVLALGLFDDKDRDELRRVAPKFRDAIYQLLFKLVMFRTTTPRIPSKKFLERKLFPVVKKLGGDMVKSIKVHQMLLGPRP
;
A
#
# COMPACT_ATOMS: atom_id res chain seq x y z
N MET A 1 -9.65 60.44 -35.16
CA MET A 1 -9.30 59.43 -36.17
C MET A 1 -8.02 58.75 -35.72
N ALA A 2 -7.99 57.41 -35.72
CA ALA A 2 -7.07 56.49 -35.03
C ALA A 2 -7.52 56.04 -33.61
N PRO A 3 -7.32 54.75 -33.24
CA PRO A 3 -8.42 53.90 -32.74
C PRO A 3 -8.10 53.09 -31.46
N GLU A 4 -9.12 52.31 -31.08
CA GLU A 4 -9.05 50.97 -30.46
C GLU A 4 -8.62 50.80 -29.00
N ASP A 5 -9.67 50.83 -28.17
CA ASP A 5 -9.88 50.06 -26.97
C ASP A 5 -10.10 48.57 -27.30
N ARG A 6 -9.30 47.64 -26.75
CA ARG A 6 -9.69 46.22 -26.47
C ARG A 6 -8.73 45.57 -25.47
N ASP A 7 -9.13 45.65 -24.22
CA ASP A 7 -8.79 44.67 -23.18
C ASP A 7 -9.70 43.42 -23.34
N GLY A 8 -9.18 42.20 -23.24
CA GLY A 8 -10.01 41.00 -23.48
C GLY A 8 -9.28 39.65 -23.49
N ARG A 9 -9.20 39.05 -22.29
CA ARG A 9 -8.74 37.68 -21.94
C ARG A 9 -9.18 36.56 -22.91
N ALA A 10 -8.32 35.55 -23.13
CA ALA A 10 -8.57 34.11 -22.87
C ALA A 10 -7.63 33.17 -23.67
N LEU A 11 -6.89 32.31 -22.97
CA LEU A 11 -6.42 30.97 -23.43
C LEU A 11 -7.57 29.96 -23.24
N PRO A 12 -7.51 28.64 -23.58
CA PRO A 12 -6.62 27.84 -24.46
C PRO A 12 -7.40 26.87 -25.41
N VAL A 13 -6.76 26.29 -26.43
CA VAL A 13 -7.23 25.00 -27.02
C VAL A 13 -6.05 24.15 -27.51
N ILE A 14 -5.51 23.29 -26.64
CA ILE A 14 -4.71 22.12 -27.05
C ILE A 14 -5.60 20.90 -26.86
N ARG A 15 -6.12 20.38 -27.97
CA ARG A 15 -6.98 19.20 -28.01
C ARG A 15 -6.49 18.32 -29.14
N LYS A 16 -5.86 17.19 -28.80
CA LYS A 16 -5.81 15.91 -29.53
C LYS A 16 -4.52 15.18 -29.17
N GLN A 17 -4.63 14.12 -28.36
CA GLN A 17 -4.21 12.79 -28.82
C GLN A 17 -4.78 11.74 -27.86
N PHE A 18 -5.83 11.10 -28.37
CA PHE A 18 -6.47 9.91 -27.83
C PHE A 18 -5.55 8.70 -28.02
N ILE A 19 -5.38 7.95 -26.93
CA ILE A 19 -5.55 6.49 -26.86
C ILE A 19 -4.87 5.67 -27.96
N ARG A 20 -3.76 5.02 -27.63
CA ARG A 20 -3.34 3.75 -28.25
C ARG A 20 -3.13 2.68 -27.18
N ILE A 21 -4.05 1.72 -27.26
CA ILE A 21 -4.05 0.40 -26.64
C ILE A 21 -2.84 -0.38 -27.14
N CYS A 22 -2.17 -1.14 -26.26
CA CYS A 22 -1.68 -2.47 -26.62
C CYS A 22 -1.39 -3.26 -25.33
N ALA A 23 -2.27 -4.22 -25.08
CA ALA A 23 -2.15 -5.22 -24.04
C ALA A 23 -1.01 -6.19 -24.39
N THR A 24 -0.13 -6.44 -23.43
CA THR A 24 0.78 -7.60 -23.45
C THR A 24 0.67 -8.29 -22.10
N VAL A 25 -0.26 -9.24 -22.02
CA VAL A 25 -0.32 -10.25 -20.95
C VAL A 25 0.67 -11.34 -21.34
N VAL A 26 1.86 -11.36 -20.73
CA VAL A 26 2.79 -12.48 -20.85
C VAL A 26 2.46 -13.49 -19.75
N LEU A 27 1.82 -14.58 -20.16
CA LEU A 27 1.55 -15.77 -19.36
C LEU A 27 2.82 -16.64 -19.33
N ALA A 28 3.58 -16.61 -18.24
CA ALA A 28 4.73 -17.50 -18.06
C ALA A 28 4.26 -18.84 -17.46
N ALA A 29 4.34 -19.89 -18.28
CA ALA A 29 4.01 -21.27 -17.91
C ALA A 29 5.07 -21.88 -16.99
N VAL A 30 4.59 -22.61 -15.99
CA VAL A 30 5.35 -23.31 -14.96
C VAL A 30 5.93 -24.61 -15.53
N MET A 31 7.25 -24.79 -15.47
CA MET A 31 7.92 -26.08 -15.62
C MET A 31 8.32 -26.57 -14.21
N VAL A 32 7.51 -27.46 -13.62
CA VAL A 32 7.92 -28.25 -12.45
C VAL A 32 8.61 -29.51 -12.97
N VAL A 33 9.94 -29.56 -12.85
CA VAL A 33 10.69 -30.81 -12.99
C VAL A 33 10.75 -31.46 -11.61
N ALA A 34 10.06 -32.59 -11.47
CA ALA A 34 10.18 -33.49 -10.33
C ALA A 34 11.50 -34.28 -10.41
N GLY A 35 12.21 -34.42 -9.28
CA GLY A 35 13.38 -35.27 -9.20
C GLY A 35 13.90 -35.50 -7.78
N ALA A 36 13.85 -36.78 -7.36
CA ALA A 36 14.71 -37.46 -6.36
C ALA A 36 14.45 -37.31 -4.84
N ALA A 37 13.64 -38.25 -4.34
CA ALA A 37 13.85 -39.24 -3.26
C ALA A 37 14.83 -39.03 -2.05
N LEU A 38 14.37 -39.58 -0.90
CA LEU A 38 15.04 -40.08 0.32
C LEU A 38 14.99 -39.17 1.60
N PRO A 39 15.12 -39.72 2.83
CA PRO A 39 14.00 -40.16 3.68
C PRO A 39 13.95 -39.45 5.06
N GLY A 40 12.90 -39.75 5.83
CA GLY A 40 12.71 -39.58 7.28
C GLY A 40 13.67 -38.70 8.10
N GLY A 41 13.11 -37.65 8.71
CA GLY A 41 13.72 -36.94 9.81
C GLY A 41 12.96 -35.67 10.13
N ASP A 42 12.22 -35.67 11.24
CA ASP A 42 11.59 -34.48 11.82
C ASP A 42 12.63 -33.41 12.14
N ALA A 43 12.90 -32.54 11.18
CA ALA A 43 13.56 -31.28 11.40
C ALA A 43 12.63 -30.20 10.86
N ARG A 44 11.97 -29.48 11.78
CA ARG A 44 11.33 -28.19 11.51
C ARG A 44 12.38 -27.26 10.91
N ALA A 45 12.53 -27.30 9.58
CA ALA A 45 13.25 -26.31 8.82
C ALA A 45 12.47 -25.00 8.94
N ARG A 46 12.78 -24.20 9.97
CA ARG A 46 12.49 -22.77 9.94
C ARG A 46 13.21 -22.24 8.71
N LYS A 47 12.45 -22.03 7.63
CA LYS A 47 12.93 -21.38 6.41
C LYS A 47 13.70 -20.12 6.81
N PRO A 48 14.93 -19.93 6.33
CA PRO A 48 15.66 -18.71 6.60
C PRO A 48 14.80 -17.56 6.10
N VAL A 49 14.55 -16.59 7.00
CA VAL A 49 13.95 -15.32 6.62
C VAL A 49 14.99 -14.61 5.78
N VAL A 50 14.93 -14.82 4.47
CA VAL A 50 15.72 -14.07 3.51
C VAL A 50 15.12 -12.67 3.50
N ASP A 51 15.74 -11.74 4.22
CA ASP A 51 15.46 -10.31 4.04
C ASP A 51 15.94 -9.93 2.64
N ASN A 52 15.01 -9.95 1.68
CA ASN A 52 15.27 -9.48 0.32
C ASN A 52 15.58 -7.97 0.37
N PRO A 53 16.77 -7.52 -0.07
CA PRO A 53 17.14 -6.10 -0.08
C PRO A 53 16.41 -5.31 -1.17
N ASP A 54 15.87 -6.00 -2.17
CA ASP A 54 15.01 -5.43 -3.19
C ASP A 54 13.57 -5.45 -2.69
N GLY A 55 12.92 -4.30 -2.58
CA GLY A 55 11.56 -4.11 -2.06
C GLY A 55 10.43 -4.85 -2.81
N THR A 56 10.76 -5.87 -3.58
CA THR A 56 9.85 -6.83 -4.21
C THR A 56 9.28 -7.74 -3.14
N LEU A 57 8.14 -7.35 -2.59
CA LEU A 57 7.37 -8.17 -1.66
C LEU A 57 6.85 -9.40 -2.42
N LEU A 58 7.40 -10.57 -2.11
CA LEU A 58 6.93 -11.82 -2.70
C LEU A 58 5.46 -12.03 -2.29
N ALA A 59 4.59 -12.25 -3.29
CA ALA A 59 3.17 -12.41 -3.06
C ALA A 59 2.84 -13.57 -2.12
N THR A 60 3.70 -14.60 -2.04
CA THR A 60 3.59 -15.74 -1.12
C THR A 60 3.91 -15.39 0.33
N GLU A 61 4.75 -14.38 0.57
CA GLU A 61 5.16 -13.99 1.92
C GLU A 61 4.34 -12.84 2.48
N TYR A 62 3.68 -12.08 1.60
CA TYR A 62 2.94 -10.89 1.96
C TYR A 62 1.47 -10.97 1.54
N TYR A 63 0.60 -10.66 2.49
CA TYR A 63 -0.79 -10.33 2.22
C TYR A 63 -0.92 -8.82 1.97
N SER A 64 -1.21 -8.43 0.73
CA SER A 64 -1.46 -7.03 0.38
C SER A 64 -2.87 -6.64 0.78
N MET A 65 -3.00 -5.56 1.56
CA MET A 65 -4.28 -4.99 1.93
C MET A 65 -4.78 -4.05 0.85
N LEU A 66 -6.10 -3.94 0.76
CA LEU A 66 -6.74 -2.88 -0.02
C LEU A 66 -6.24 -1.49 0.43
N PRO A 67 -6.15 -0.50 -0.49
CA PRO A 67 -5.64 0.82 -0.16
C PRO A 67 -6.45 1.50 0.94
N PHE A 68 -5.75 2.20 1.84
CA PHE A 68 -6.31 3.12 2.82
C PHE A 68 -6.26 4.53 2.25
N VAL A 69 -7.42 5.14 2.09
CA VAL A 69 -7.54 6.55 1.70
C VAL A 69 -7.90 7.33 2.95
N ILE A 70 -7.03 8.26 3.34
CA ILE A 70 -7.20 9.08 4.54
C ILE A 70 -7.26 10.53 4.11
N PRO A 71 -8.31 11.26 4.50
CA PRO A 71 -8.36 12.67 4.22
C PRO A 71 -7.28 13.43 5.01
N VAL A 72 -6.57 14.34 4.35
CA VAL A 72 -5.67 15.29 4.99
C VAL A 72 -6.38 16.64 5.03
N ILE A 73 -6.64 17.13 6.25
CA ILE A 73 -7.30 18.42 6.48
C ILE A 73 -6.24 19.44 6.85
N GLU A 74 -6.26 20.58 6.18
CA GLU A 74 -5.43 21.73 6.50
C GLU A 74 -6.35 22.89 6.90
N GLY A 75 -6.32 23.27 8.17
CA GLY A 75 -7.28 24.24 8.72
C GLY A 75 -8.72 23.71 8.69
N ARG A 76 -9.59 24.33 7.88
CA ARG A 76 -10.99 23.91 7.67
C ARG A 76 -11.24 23.27 6.31
N ASP A 77 -10.22 23.22 5.45
CA ASP A 77 -10.38 22.81 4.07
C ASP A 77 -9.83 21.41 3.85
N TYR A 78 -10.61 20.62 3.10
CA TYR A 78 -10.21 19.29 2.66
C TYR A 78 -9.55 19.36 1.29
N THR A 79 -8.22 19.50 1.29
CA THR A 79 -7.44 19.80 0.08
C THR A 79 -6.73 18.57 -0.50
N GLN A 80 -6.36 17.61 0.32
CA GLN A 80 -5.48 16.51 -0.06
C GLN A 80 -5.92 15.17 0.54
N GLN A 81 -5.49 14.07 -0.08
CA GLN A 81 -5.69 12.72 0.44
C GLN A 81 -4.38 11.94 0.48
N LEU A 82 -4.17 11.19 1.57
CA LEU A 82 -3.11 10.22 1.70
C LEU A 82 -3.65 8.85 1.31
N THR A 83 -3.10 8.26 0.25
CA THR A 83 -3.36 6.87 -0.13
C THR A 83 -2.20 5.99 0.30
N LEU A 84 -2.49 4.96 1.10
CA LEU A 84 -1.52 4.05 1.68
C LEU A 84 -1.86 2.61 1.33
N VAL A 85 -0.92 1.86 0.76
CA VAL A 85 -1.05 0.42 0.55
C VAL A 85 -0.12 -0.29 1.52
N LEU A 86 -0.70 -1.16 2.35
CA LEU A 86 -0.01 -1.91 3.38
C LEU A 86 0.08 -3.38 3.00
N ALA A 87 1.21 -4.01 3.31
CA ALA A 87 1.43 -5.43 3.15
C ALA A 87 1.76 -6.04 4.51
N LEU A 88 1.06 -7.11 4.88
CA LEU A 88 1.29 -7.87 6.09
C LEU A 88 2.15 -9.07 5.75
N GLY A 89 3.34 -9.16 6.34
CA GLY A 89 4.20 -10.33 6.22
C GLY A 89 3.62 -11.47 7.06
N LEU A 90 3.50 -12.65 6.45
CA LEU A 90 2.96 -13.85 7.09
C LEU A 90 4.08 -14.76 7.61
N PHE A 91 3.77 -15.57 8.61
CA PHE A 91 4.67 -16.66 9.03
C PHE A 91 4.48 -17.91 8.16
N ASP A 92 3.22 -18.28 7.86
CA ASP A 92 2.86 -19.35 6.94
C ASP A 92 1.85 -18.82 5.90
N ASP A 93 1.93 -19.31 4.66
CA ASP A 93 0.99 -18.94 3.60
C ASP A 93 -0.43 -19.49 3.88
N LYS A 94 -0.54 -20.55 4.68
CA LYS A 94 -1.83 -21.11 5.14
C LYS A 94 -2.65 -20.13 5.97
N ASP A 95 -1.99 -19.19 6.65
CA ASP A 95 -2.66 -18.20 7.49
C ASP A 95 -3.39 -17.13 6.65
N ARG A 96 -3.14 -17.07 5.35
CA ARG A 96 -3.66 -16.02 4.45
C ARG A 96 -5.19 -15.96 4.44
N ASP A 97 -5.86 -17.11 4.40
CA ASP A 97 -7.33 -17.14 4.36
C ASP A 97 -7.95 -16.72 5.69
N GLU A 98 -7.33 -17.11 6.80
CA GLU A 98 -7.74 -16.66 8.13
C GLU A 98 -7.51 -15.14 8.28
N LEU A 99 -6.33 -14.66 7.86
CA LEU A 99 -6.00 -13.25 7.84
C LEU A 99 -7.00 -12.45 6.99
N ARG A 100 -7.44 -12.99 5.86
CA ARG A 100 -8.47 -12.38 5.01
C ARG A 100 -9.81 -12.25 5.74
N ARG A 101 -10.20 -13.24 6.56
CA ARG A 101 -11.43 -13.18 7.38
C ARG A 101 -11.35 -12.11 8.46
N VAL A 102 -10.19 -11.91 9.06
CA VAL A 102 -9.98 -10.87 10.09
C VAL A 102 -9.54 -9.51 9.52
N ALA A 103 -9.29 -9.43 8.21
CA ALA A 103 -8.90 -8.20 7.50
C ALA A 103 -9.76 -6.97 7.80
N PRO A 104 -11.10 -7.06 7.92
CA PRO A 104 -11.93 -5.92 8.30
C PRO A 104 -11.56 -5.34 9.67
N LYS A 105 -11.22 -6.19 10.64
CA LYS A 105 -10.82 -5.76 12.00
C LYS A 105 -9.47 -5.06 11.98
N PHE A 106 -8.50 -5.56 11.19
CA PHE A 106 -7.25 -4.83 10.97
C PHE A 106 -7.50 -3.47 10.35
N ARG A 107 -8.37 -3.43 9.33
CA ARG A 107 -8.65 -2.20 8.59
C ARG A 107 -9.21 -1.12 9.51
N ASP A 108 -10.19 -1.45 10.35
CA ASP A 108 -10.76 -0.52 11.32
C ASP A 108 -9.71 0.01 12.31
N ALA A 109 -8.95 -0.88 12.95
CA ALA A 109 -7.94 -0.48 13.92
C ALA A 109 -6.81 0.36 13.30
N ILE A 110 -6.40 0.02 12.07
CA ILE A 110 -5.43 0.80 11.30
C ILE A 110 -5.98 2.18 10.96
N TYR A 111 -7.23 2.29 10.50
CA TYR A 111 -7.84 3.59 10.22
C TYR A 111 -7.85 4.48 11.46
N GLN A 112 -8.30 3.97 12.61
CA GLN A 112 -8.34 4.73 13.85
C GLN A 112 -6.95 5.28 14.22
N LEU A 113 -5.89 4.49 14.05
CA LEU A 113 -4.53 4.93 14.30
C LEU A 113 -4.04 5.94 13.24
N LEU A 114 -4.30 5.69 11.96
CA LEU A 114 -3.88 6.59 10.88
C LEU A 114 -4.56 7.97 10.99
N PHE A 115 -5.85 8.01 11.30
CA PHE A 115 -6.55 9.26 11.60
C PHE A 115 -5.89 10.00 12.77
N LYS A 116 -5.54 9.29 13.85
CA LYS A 116 -4.82 9.88 14.99
C LYS A 116 -3.46 10.46 14.61
N LEU A 117 -2.72 9.79 13.71
CA LEU A 117 -1.37 10.18 13.32
C LEU A 117 -1.35 11.32 12.29
N VAL A 118 -2.32 11.35 11.38
CA VAL A 118 -2.36 12.28 10.25
C VAL A 118 -3.14 13.56 10.60
N MET A 119 -4.26 13.46 11.31
CA MET A 119 -5.14 14.61 11.56
C MET A 119 -4.73 15.47 12.75
N PHE A 120 -4.09 14.91 13.78
CA PHE A 120 -3.81 15.65 15.02
C PHE A 120 -2.46 16.39 15.00
N ARG A 121 -1.79 16.48 13.85
CA ARG A 121 -0.49 17.13 13.73
C ARG A 121 -0.61 18.45 12.97
N THR A 122 -0.83 19.51 13.75
CA THR A 122 -0.45 20.92 13.47
C THR A 122 -1.05 21.59 12.23
N THR A 123 -0.91 22.92 12.16
CA THR A 123 -1.36 23.82 11.10
C THR A 123 -0.85 23.43 9.70
N THR A 124 0.19 22.60 9.62
CA THR A 124 0.69 21.98 8.39
C THR A 124 0.72 20.45 8.55
N PRO A 125 0.00 19.69 7.70
CA PRO A 125 -0.06 18.23 7.80
C PRO A 125 1.28 17.60 7.41
N ARG A 126 2.04 17.13 8.41
CA ARG A 126 3.30 16.44 8.16
C ARG A 126 3.06 14.93 7.99
N ILE A 127 3.08 14.48 6.74
CA ILE A 127 2.96 13.05 6.40
C ILE A 127 4.07 12.27 7.10
N PRO A 128 3.72 11.25 7.91
CA PRO A 128 4.74 10.47 8.60
C PRO A 128 5.58 9.65 7.61
N SER A 129 6.86 9.43 7.94
CA SER A 129 7.72 8.58 7.12
C SER A 129 7.25 7.12 7.14
N LYS A 130 7.51 6.36 6.06
CA LYS A 130 7.15 4.93 5.95
C LYS A 130 7.60 4.12 7.18
N LYS A 131 8.88 4.25 7.57
CA LYS A 131 9.45 3.58 8.75
C LYS A 131 8.77 3.98 10.06
N PHE A 132 8.25 5.20 10.17
CA PHE A 132 7.50 5.62 11.35
C PHE A 132 6.12 4.96 11.38
N LEU A 133 5.41 4.94 10.24
CA LEU A 133 4.12 4.27 10.11
C LEU A 133 4.23 2.78 10.42
N GLU A 134 5.19 2.08 9.82
CA GLU A 134 5.42 0.65 10.07
C GLU A 134 5.62 0.35 11.55
N ARG A 135 6.48 1.12 12.24
CA ARG A 135 6.72 0.98 13.68
C ARG A 135 5.47 1.23 14.53
N LYS A 136 4.59 2.15 14.13
CA LYS A 136 3.37 2.47 14.88
C LYS A 136 2.22 1.51 14.58
N LEU A 137 2.11 1.03 13.35
CA LEU A 137 1.07 0.11 12.91
C LEU A 137 1.35 -1.33 13.33
N PHE A 138 2.63 -1.73 13.38
CA PHE A 138 3.02 -3.11 13.69
C PHE A 138 2.42 -3.65 15.00
N PRO A 139 2.46 -2.94 16.13
CA PRO A 139 1.86 -3.45 17.38
C PRO A 139 0.35 -3.68 17.27
N VAL A 140 -0.37 -2.85 16.51
CA VAL A 140 -1.81 -2.97 16.31
C VAL A 140 -2.14 -4.23 15.52
N VAL A 141 -1.44 -4.45 14.40
CA VAL A 141 -1.64 -5.66 13.59
C VAL A 141 -1.12 -6.92 14.28
N LYS A 142 -0.02 -6.84 15.04
CA LYS A 142 0.48 -7.99 15.80
C LYS A 142 -0.49 -8.40 16.91
N LYS A 143 -1.10 -7.43 17.61
CA LYS A 143 -2.11 -7.71 18.64
C LYS A 143 -3.35 -8.41 18.07
N LEU A 144 -3.81 -7.99 16.90
CA LEU A 144 -5.01 -8.54 16.26
C LEU A 144 -4.74 -9.83 15.48
N GLY A 145 -3.55 -9.96 14.91
CA GLY A 145 -3.16 -11.09 14.06
C GLY A 145 -2.40 -12.19 14.77
N GLY A 146 -2.02 -11.97 16.04
CA GLY A 146 -1.26 -12.94 16.82
C GLY A 146 -0.04 -13.44 16.06
N ASP A 147 0.08 -14.76 15.96
CA ASP A 147 1.22 -15.42 15.33
C ASP A 147 1.10 -15.58 13.81
N MET A 148 0.02 -15.12 13.18
CA MET A 148 -0.09 -15.08 11.71
C MET A 148 0.75 -13.94 11.11
N VAL A 149 0.91 -12.83 11.85
CA VAL A 149 1.57 -11.62 11.36
C VAL A 149 3.00 -11.54 11.86
N LYS A 150 3.94 -11.58 10.92
CA LYS A 150 5.38 -11.45 11.14
C LYS A 150 5.84 -10.01 11.06
N SER A 151 5.35 -9.26 10.09
CA SER A 151 5.80 -7.89 9.83
C SER A 151 4.70 -7.06 9.14
N ILE A 152 4.91 -5.76 9.06
CA ILE A 152 4.12 -4.86 8.22
C ILE A 152 5.06 -4.01 7.38
N LYS A 153 4.70 -3.80 6.12
CA LYS A 153 5.45 -2.96 5.17
C LYS A 153 4.51 -1.97 4.49
N VAL A 154 4.98 -0.74 4.32
CA VAL A 154 4.31 0.27 3.50
C VAL A 154 4.76 0.08 2.05
N HIS A 155 3.94 -0.61 1.27
CA HIS A 155 4.20 -0.86 -0.14
C HIS A 155 4.16 0.45 -0.93
N GLN A 156 3.07 1.21 -0.78
CA GLN A 156 2.86 2.46 -1.51
C GLN A 156 2.34 3.54 -0.57
N MET A 157 2.79 4.78 -0.80
CA MET A 157 2.32 5.96 -0.07
C MET A 157 2.29 7.14 -1.06
N LEU A 158 1.11 7.67 -1.30
CA LEU A 158 0.87 8.75 -2.25
C LEU A 158 0.09 9.87 -1.58
N LEU A 159 0.54 11.11 -1.75
CA LEU A 159 -0.24 12.29 -1.46
C LEU A 159 -0.83 12.79 -2.78
N GLY A 160 -2.15 12.80 -2.87
CA GLY A 160 -2.85 13.26 -4.06
C GLY A 160 -3.80 14.43 -3.74
N PRO A 161 -4.22 15.18 -4.76
CA PRO A 161 -5.35 16.08 -4.61
C PRO A 161 -6.62 15.30 -4.27
N ARG A 162 -7.61 16.00 -3.71
CA ARG A 162 -8.96 15.45 -3.54
C ARG A 162 -9.49 14.90 -4.88
N PRO A 163 -10.15 13.72 -4.89
CA PRO A 163 -10.78 13.18 -6.09
C PRO A 163 -12.03 13.98 -6.50
#